data_AF-A0A959WGN8-F1
#
_entry.id   AF-A0A959WGN8-F1
#
_cell.length_a   1.000
_cell.length_b   1.000
_cell.length_c   1.000
_cell.angle_alpha   90.00
_cell.angle_beta   90.00
_cell.angle_gamma   90.00
#
_symmetry.space_group_name_H-M   'P 1'
#
loop_
_entity.id
_entity.type
_entity.pdbx_description
1 polymer ?
#
loop_
_entity_poly.entity_id
_entity_poly.type
_entity_poly.pdbx_seq_one_letter_code
_entity_poly.pdbx_strand_id
1 'polypeptide(L)'
;MVRRPANPADANGVVVAEWNNVTSTQDVEFNWFGDPYYLLENGYTFVGVTAQTAGVASLKAFNNARYGSLGTTADPSPGNGLPSNDPGYLPPDSDPLSFDVFSSVIKALKGGRTGVDPLGGITATKVIASGESQSCGRLSTHYNEIEPVHEIVDAYLLTVCSNQLRTDRPEKAIRVVTETENRLPRSTVTLPDTDSIRHWEVAGASHLPRAAWDNLDNLLTRDFIEGTASCSKFPLSLVKWPFTQNAAINSLVSWSGGGAAPPIAPRGVYQDAPADPANRLVRDEYGIAEGGIRYPDITVPTAVNDGINSVGTGGGLFSAFCQLFGSSTPLSPEVLHALYTDQADYLAKYSQAADDFVGTGFILAEDAERLKQDARNYARLRPSLPSVIGKSSNRGSFQLNFVATEAPDTTFEVQRTSVNGGDNWAKVPVKSVADGTATMANVPQGTSYFRVNSTTVLPGTNISEPETVVTPFSEASVAVKVDRTGPAKPKIVIKGRKVKGSYKGKVRVKVVGKPDPKLPDGTAGAGLNKKSVPKVRVIKRKGKTVIKVQTRDKLGNKSPVAKAVVKIKR
;
A
#
# COMPACT_ATOMS: atom_id res chain seq x y z
N MET A 1 9.20 -4.02 -29.24
CA MET A 1 9.26 -5.11 -28.23
C MET A 1 7.90 -5.80 -28.19
N VAL A 2 7.83 -7.11 -27.91
CA VAL A 2 6.54 -7.80 -27.70
C VAL A 2 6.61 -8.55 -26.37
N ARG A 3 5.67 -8.26 -25.46
CA ARG A 3 5.50 -8.95 -24.17
C ARG A 3 4.10 -9.55 -24.14
N ARG A 4 4.00 -10.84 -23.85
CA ARG A 4 2.76 -11.62 -23.96
C ARG A 4 2.77 -12.78 -22.96
N PRO A 5 1.61 -13.36 -22.63
CA PRO A 5 1.55 -14.59 -21.85
C PRO A 5 2.44 -15.68 -22.45
N ALA A 6 3.12 -16.44 -21.59
CA ALA A 6 4.05 -17.48 -22.03
C ALA A 6 3.34 -18.61 -22.79
N ASN A 7 2.12 -18.96 -22.37
CA ASN A 7 1.23 -19.85 -23.08
C ASN A 7 0.25 -19.01 -23.93
N PRO A 8 0.28 -19.11 -25.28
CA PRO A 8 -0.63 -18.35 -26.14
C PRO A 8 -2.12 -18.57 -25.86
N ALA A 9 -2.50 -19.69 -25.26
CA ALA A 9 -3.90 -19.97 -24.88
C ALA A 9 -4.42 -19.07 -23.74
N ASP A 10 -3.52 -18.42 -22.99
CA ASP A 10 -3.86 -17.50 -21.91
C ASP A 10 -4.04 -16.06 -22.44
N ALA A 11 -3.83 -15.82 -23.74
CA ALA A 11 -3.99 -14.50 -24.35
C ALA A 11 -5.47 -14.16 -24.57
N ASN A 12 -5.87 -12.94 -24.20
CA ASN A 12 -7.25 -12.46 -24.34
C ASN A 12 -7.56 -11.86 -25.74
N GLY A 13 -6.57 -11.84 -26.64
CA GLY A 13 -6.68 -11.29 -27.99
C GLY A 13 -6.58 -9.77 -28.09
N VAL A 14 -6.50 -9.04 -26.97
CA VAL A 14 -6.32 -7.59 -26.95
C VAL A 14 -4.84 -7.24 -26.94
N VAL A 15 -4.44 -6.39 -27.88
CA VAL A 15 -3.08 -5.88 -28.00
C VAL A 15 -3.05 -4.41 -27.57
N VAL A 16 -2.18 -4.08 -26.61
CA VAL A 16 -1.85 -2.70 -26.25
C VAL A 16 -0.58 -2.32 -27.01
N ALA A 17 -0.74 -1.53 -28.08
CA ALA A 17 0.35 -1.06 -28.93
C ALA A 17 0.81 0.33 -28.48
N GLU A 18 1.90 0.38 -27.72
CA GLU A 18 2.44 1.63 -27.19
C GLU A 18 3.38 2.29 -28.20
N TRP A 19 3.11 3.56 -28.50
CA TRP A 19 4.10 4.43 -29.13
C TRP A 19 5.19 4.76 -28.11
N ASN A 20 6.38 4.20 -28.29
CA ASN A 20 7.48 4.39 -27.34
C ASN A 20 7.88 5.87 -27.25
N ASN A 21 8.03 6.34 -26.02
CA ASN A 21 8.42 7.72 -25.75
C ASN A 21 9.94 7.88 -25.93
N VAL A 22 10.39 8.99 -26.54
CA VAL A 22 11.82 9.27 -26.82
C VAL A 22 12.34 10.54 -26.17
N THR A 23 11.64 11.10 -25.18
CA THR A 23 12.06 12.32 -24.46
C THR A 23 13.43 12.15 -23.78
N SER A 24 13.78 10.94 -23.39
CA SER A 24 15.11 10.58 -22.86
C SER A 24 16.12 10.23 -23.96
N THR A 25 15.86 10.62 -25.22
CA THR A 25 16.66 10.33 -26.43
C THR A 25 16.72 8.86 -26.84
N GLN A 26 15.86 8.03 -26.24
CA GLN A 26 15.75 6.59 -26.47
C GLN A 26 14.34 6.10 -26.17
N ASP A 27 13.97 4.93 -26.67
CA ASP A 27 12.66 4.36 -26.41
C ASP A 27 12.46 4.00 -24.93
N VAL A 28 11.37 4.51 -24.36
CA VAL A 28 10.84 4.12 -23.07
C VAL A 28 9.34 3.84 -23.20
N GLU A 29 8.93 2.70 -22.63
CA GLU A 29 7.55 2.18 -22.64
C GLU A 29 6.86 2.59 -21.34
N PHE A 30 6.55 3.87 -21.15
CA PHE A 30 6.12 4.37 -19.84
C PHE A 30 4.78 3.77 -19.36
N ASN A 31 3.81 3.53 -20.26
CA ASN A 31 2.56 2.87 -19.85
C ASN A 31 2.82 1.42 -19.41
N TRP A 32 3.78 0.72 -20.01
CA TRP A 32 4.21 -0.60 -19.54
C TRP A 32 4.77 -0.54 -18.11
N PHE A 33 5.56 0.49 -17.78
CA PHE A 33 6.13 0.64 -16.43
C PHE A 33 5.12 1.09 -15.38
N GLY A 34 3.93 1.58 -15.76
CA GLY A 34 2.86 1.88 -14.83
C GLY A 34 2.43 0.65 -14.02
N ASP A 35 1.92 -0.39 -14.69
CA ASP A 35 1.53 -1.64 -14.05
C ASP A 35 1.64 -2.85 -15.01
N PRO A 36 2.85 -3.40 -15.22
CA PRO A 36 3.05 -4.50 -16.16
C PRO A 36 2.38 -5.81 -15.72
N TYR A 37 2.09 -5.94 -14.41
CA TYR A 37 1.47 -7.12 -13.82
C TYR A 37 0.03 -7.27 -14.30
N TYR A 38 -0.78 -6.20 -14.23
CA TYR A 38 -2.17 -6.20 -14.70
C TYR A 38 -2.29 -6.69 -16.15
N LEU A 39 -1.44 -6.16 -17.04
CA LEU A 39 -1.47 -6.51 -18.47
C LEU A 39 -1.24 -8.01 -18.69
N LEU A 40 -0.19 -8.57 -18.08
CA LEU A 40 0.14 -9.98 -18.29
C LEU A 40 -0.81 -10.93 -17.56
N GLU A 41 -1.23 -10.59 -16.35
CA GLU A 41 -2.15 -11.41 -15.55
C GLU A 41 -3.54 -11.52 -16.18
N ASN A 42 -3.99 -10.47 -16.87
CA ASN A 42 -5.26 -10.45 -17.59
C ASN A 42 -5.13 -10.87 -19.07
N GLY A 43 -3.99 -11.42 -19.48
CA GLY A 43 -3.82 -12.02 -20.81
C GLY A 43 -3.61 -11.02 -21.96
N TYR A 44 -3.37 -9.74 -21.68
CA TYR A 44 -3.07 -8.75 -22.72
C TYR A 44 -1.71 -9.02 -23.37
N THR A 45 -1.59 -8.67 -24.65
CA THR A 45 -0.29 -8.60 -25.32
C THR A 45 0.14 -7.14 -25.43
N PHE A 46 1.30 -6.81 -24.87
CA PHE A 46 1.90 -5.48 -24.97
C PHE A 46 2.91 -5.43 -26.12
N VAL A 47 2.83 -4.40 -26.95
CA VAL A 47 3.75 -4.15 -28.06
C VAL A 47 4.30 -2.73 -27.97
N GLY A 48 5.56 -2.59 -27.58
CA GLY A 48 6.28 -1.31 -27.63
C GLY A 48 6.79 -1.04 -29.06
N VAL A 49 6.42 0.09 -29.63
CA VAL A 49 6.71 0.46 -31.02
C VAL A 49 7.74 1.59 -31.07
N THR A 50 8.94 1.25 -31.54
CA THR A 50 9.94 2.23 -31.97
C THR A 50 9.48 2.89 -33.27
N ALA A 51 8.76 4.00 -33.16
CA ALA A 51 8.24 4.73 -34.31
C ALA A 51 9.15 5.88 -34.76
N GLN A 52 9.93 6.44 -33.84
CA GLN A 52 10.63 7.72 -34.03
C GLN A 52 12.11 7.55 -34.35
N THR A 53 12.65 8.54 -35.06
CA THR A 53 14.05 8.60 -35.50
C THR A 53 15.02 8.54 -34.32
N ALA A 54 14.72 9.21 -33.20
CA ALA A 54 15.55 9.17 -32.00
C ALA A 54 15.65 7.75 -31.39
N GLY A 55 14.53 7.03 -31.30
CA GLY A 55 14.50 5.64 -30.83
C GLY A 55 15.31 4.71 -31.73
N VAL A 56 15.14 4.82 -33.06
CA VAL A 56 15.93 4.06 -34.03
C VAL A 56 17.42 4.36 -33.93
N ALA A 57 17.80 5.63 -33.78
CA ALA A 57 19.20 6.02 -33.60
C ALA A 57 19.82 5.41 -32.33
N SER A 58 19.07 5.42 -31.22
CA SER A 58 19.51 4.80 -29.96
C SER A 58 19.68 3.28 -30.12
N LEU A 59 18.74 2.59 -30.76
CA LEU A 59 18.87 1.14 -31.04
C LEU A 59 20.11 0.83 -31.89
N LYS A 60 20.39 1.64 -32.93
CA LYS A 60 21.61 1.47 -33.75
C LYS A 60 22.88 1.65 -32.92
N ALA A 61 22.91 2.64 -32.04
CA ALA A 61 24.04 2.85 -31.14
C ALA A 61 24.23 1.68 -30.17
N PHE A 62 23.13 1.15 -29.62
CA PHE A 62 23.14 0.02 -28.69
C PHE A 62 23.61 -1.29 -29.35
N ASN A 63 23.09 -1.61 -30.54
CA ASN A 63 23.48 -2.81 -31.28
C ASN A 63 23.37 -2.62 -32.80
N ASN A 64 24.43 -2.08 -33.38
CA ASN A 64 24.48 -1.80 -34.81
C ASN A 64 24.37 -3.07 -35.68
N ALA A 65 24.89 -4.21 -35.21
CA ALA A 65 24.80 -5.47 -35.97
C ALA A 65 23.35 -5.94 -36.14
N ARG A 66 22.49 -5.70 -35.14
CA ARG A 66 21.07 -6.07 -35.18
C ARG A 66 20.19 -4.99 -35.82
N TYR A 67 20.47 -3.71 -35.55
CA TYR A 67 19.56 -2.61 -35.86
C TYR A 67 20.09 -1.62 -36.92
N GLY A 68 21.32 -1.79 -37.40
CA GLY A 68 22.00 -0.83 -38.29
C GLY A 68 21.25 -0.53 -39.59
N SER A 69 20.45 -1.48 -40.08
CA SER A 69 19.63 -1.36 -41.29
C SER A 69 18.29 -0.64 -41.10
N LEU A 70 17.87 -0.35 -39.87
CA LEU A 70 16.60 0.36 -39.62
C LEU A 70 16.67 1.81 -40.13
N GLY A 71 15.56 2.39 -40.55
CA GLY A 71 15.51 3.77 -41.02
C GLY A 71 14.10 4.33 -40.95
N THR A 72 14.01 5.60 -40.56
CA THR A 72 12.74 6.36 -40.37
C THR A 72 12.78 7.70 -41.10
N THR A 73 13.79 7.93 -41.95
CA THR A 73 13.91 9.13 -42.79
C THR A 73 13.27 8.86 -44.15
N ALA A 74 12.41 9.77 -44.62
CA ALA A 74 11.94 9.74 -46.00
C ALA A 74 13.14 9.94 -46.93
N ASP A 75 13.09 9.36 -48.13
CA ASP A 75 14.09 9.59 -49.18
C ASP A 75 14.43 11.10 -49.24
N PRO A 76 15.68 11.52 -49.03
CA PRO A 76 16.04 12.92 -48.91
C PRO A 76 15.85 13.63 -50.26
N SER A 77 14.62 14.07 -50.54
CA SER A 77 14.42 15.15 -51.49
C SER A 77 15.08 16.41 -50.91
N PRO A 78 16.00 17.06 -51.64
CA PRO A 78 16.73 18.21 -51.14
C PRO A 78 15.78 19.40 -51.02
N GLY A 79 15.29 19.65 -49.81
CA GLY A 79 14.38 20.78 -49.56
C GLY A 79 13.85 20.89 -48.14
N ASN A 80 13.68 19.77 -47.42
CA ASN A 80 13.13 19.78 -46.07
C ASN A 80 14.25 19.70 -45.03
N GLY A 81 15.08 20.75 -44.98
CA GLY A 81 16.00 20.94 -43.87
C GLY A 81 15.22 21.21 -42.59
N LEU A 82 15.46 20.40 -41.55
CA LEU A 82 14.99 20.69 -40.20
C LEU A 82 15.99 21.66 -39.53
N PRO A 83 15.58 22.86 -39.09
CA PRO A 83 16.13 23.46 -37.88
C PRO A 83 15.40 22.79 -36.68
N SER A 84 15.94 22.58 -35.49
CA SER A 84 17.11 23.12 -34.81
C SER A 84 17.36 22.34 -33.51
N ASN A 85 18.58 22.50 -33.01
CA ASN A 85 19.20 22.26 -31.71
C ASN A 85 18.39 22.45 -30.38
N ASP A 86 17.11 22.08 -30.30
CA ASP A 86 16.36 21.98 -29.04
C ASP A 86 16.26 20.50 -28.61
N PRO A 87 16.88 20.08 -27.48
CA PRO A 87 16.90 18.67 -27.09
C PRO A 87 15.55 18.10 -26.61
N GLY A 88 14.51 18.92 -26.43
CA GLY A 88 13.30 18.53 -25.68
C GLY A 88 11.99 18.44 -26.48
N TYR A 89 11.94 18.93 -27.72
CA TYR A 89 10.70 18.98 -28.49
C TYR A 89 10.99 18.87 -29.99
N LEU A 90 10.61 17.73 -30.58
CA LEU A 90 10.49 17.59 -32.02
C LEU A 90 9.07 18.04 -32.38
N PRO A 91 8.86 19.15 -33.13
CA PRO A 91 7.54 19.48 -33.67
C PRO A 91 6.95 18.26 -34.39
N PRO A 92 5.62 18.08 -34.45
CA PRO A 92 4.99 16.99 -35.19
C PRO A 92 5.55 16.84 -36.63
N ASP A 93 5.92 17.96 -37.24
CA ASP A 93 6.48 18.07 -38.60
C ASP A 93 7.92 17.58 -38.75
N SER A 94 8.66 17.33 -37.65
CA SER A 94 10.08 16.95 -37.71
C SER A 94 10.36 15.44 -37.71
N ASP A 95 9.32 14.60 -37.72
CA ASP A 95 9.46 13.13 -37.87
C ASP A 95 8.17 12.50 -38.47
N PRO A 96 7.71 12.92 -39.66
CA PRO A 96 6.38 12.56 -40.17
C PRO A 96 6.24 11.07 -40.50
N LEU A 97 7.32 10.39 -40.88
CA LEU A 97 7.28 8.94 -41.14
C LEU A 97 6.96 8.11 -39.90
N SER A 98 7.15 8.66 -38.70
CA SER A 98 6.80 7.96 -37.47
C SER A 98 5.32 7.55 -37.42
N PHE A 99 4.42 8.34 -38.00
CA PHE A 99 2.99 8.02 -38.10
C PHE A 99 2.73 6.83 -39.03
N ASP A 100 3.42 6.78 -40.17
CA ASP A 100 3.34 5.68 -41.12
C ASP A 100 3.93 4.40 -40.55
N VAL A 101 5.06 4.49 -39.83
CA VAL A 101 5.68 3.36 -39.13
C VAL A 101 4.73 2.81 -38.08
N PHE A 102 4.16 3.66 -37.22
CA PHE A 102 3.21 3.23 -36.19
C PHE A 102 1.97 2.56 -36.80
N SER A 103 1.35 3.21 -37.79
CA SER A 103 0.18 2.67 -38.51
C SER A 103 0.48 1.35 -39.22
N SER A 104 1.67 1.24 -39.81
CA SER A 104 2.18 0.04 -40.45
C SER A 104 2.34 -1.13 -39.49
N VAL A 105 2.82 -0.86 -38.27
CA VAL A 105 2.93 -1.86 -37.22
C VAL A 105 1.55 -2.32 -36.80
N ILE A 106 0.59 -1.42 -36.55
CA ILE A 106 -0.79 -1.79 -36.20
C ILE A 106 -1.43 -2.66 -37.29
N LYS A 107 -1.28 -2.30 -38.57
CA LYS A 107 -1.73 -3.13 -39.69
C LYS A 107 -1.10 -4.53 -39.66
N ALA A 108 0.18 -4.65 -39.32
CA ALA A 108 0.85 -5.94 -39.19
C ALA A 108 0.32 -6.77 -38.01
N LEU A 109 0.04 -6.13 -36.87
CA LEU A 109 -0.55 -6.78 -35.68
C LEU A 109 -1.95 -7.35 -35.98
N LYS A 110 -2.73 -6.68 -36.85
CA LYS A 110 -4.04 -7.15 -37.32
C LYS A 110 -3.96 -8.17 -38.48
N GLY A 111 -2.77 -8.68 -38.80
CA GLY A 111 -2.57 -9.70 -39.83
C GLY A 111 -2.48 -9.16 -41.27
N GLY A 112 -2.39 -7.84 -41.46
CA GLY A 112 -2.39 -7.18 -42.77
C GLY A 112 -1.10 -7.30 -43.59
N ARG A 113 -0.12 -8.13 -43.20
CA ARG A 113 1.16 -8.28 -43.92
C ARG A 113 1.63 -9.73 -44.02
N THR A 114 2.28 -10.04 -45.15
CA THR A 114 3.03 -11.29 -45.36
C THR A 114 4.40 -11.21 -44.70
N GLY A 115 4.77 -12.17 -43.85
CA GLY A 115 6.10 -12.18 -43.19
C GLY A 115 6.11 -12.94 -41.87
N VAL A 116 7.03 -12.54 -40.98
CA VAL A 116 7.10 -13.06 -39.61
C VAL A 116 5.86 -12.61 -38.84
N ASP A 117 5.17 -13.56 -38.20
CA ASP A 117 4.09 -13.26 -37.28
C ASP A 117 4.64 -12.54 -36.03
N PRO A 118 4.32 -11.25 -35.82
CA PRO A 118 4.85 -10.48 -34.70
C PRO A 118 4.29 -10.94 -33.34
N LEU A 119 3.15 -11.63 -33.33
CA LEU A 119 2.45 -12.06 -32.12
C LEU A 119 2.70 -13.54 -31.78
N GLY A 120 3.42 -14.27 -32.63
CA GLY A 120 3.87 -15.63 -32.39
C GLY A 120 2.73 -16.61 -32.09
N GLY A 121 1.68 -16.56 -32.91
CA GLY A 121 0.50 -17.43 -32.87
C GLY A 121 -0.74 -16.82 -32.21
N ILE A 122 -0.63 -15.63 -31.60
CA ILE A 122 -1.78 -14.94 -31.01
C ILE A 122 -2.48 -14.12 -32.09
N THR A 123 -3.80 -14.29 -32.23
CA THR A 123 -4.61 -13.46 -33.11
C THR A 123 -5.12 -12.23 -32.35
N ALA A 124 -4.76 -11.04 -32.83
CA ALA A 124 -5.30 -9.80 -32.29
C ALA A 124 -6.78 -9.63 -32.71
N THR A 125 -7.67 -9.49 -31.73
CA THR A 125 -9.09 -9.15 -31.92
C THR A 125 -9.34 -7.66 -31.76
N LYS A 126 -8.49 -6.98 -30.97
CA LYS A 126 -8.50 -5.53 -30.75
C LYS A 126 -7.08 -5.00 -30.60
N VAL A 127 -6.83 -3.80 -31.12
CA VAL A 127 -5.61 -3.03 -30.88
C VAL A 127 -5.98 -1.70 -30.21
N ILE A 128 -5.49 -1.52 -28.98
CA ILE A 128 -5.53 -0.25 -28.27
C ILE A 128 -4.20 0.44 -28.54
N ALA A 129 -4.23 1.59 -29.22
CA ALA A 129 -3.04 2.42 -29.34
C ALA A 129 -2.84 3.19 -28.03
N SER A 130 -1.65 3.13 -27.44
CA SER A 130 -1.31 3.84 -26.21
C SER A 130 -0.08 4.73 -26.38
N GLY A 131 0.01 5.78 -25.59
CA GLY A 131 1.16 6.67 -25.55
C GLY A 131 1.14 7.50 -24.28
N GLU A 132 2.31 7.90 -23.81
CA GLU A 132 2.48 8.65 -22.57
C GLU A 132 3.31 9.91 -22.82
N SER A 133 2.89 11.04 -22.25
CA SER A 133 3.64 12.30 -22.33
C SER A 133 3.84 12.77 -23.78
N GLN A 134 5.08 12.92 -24.24
CA GLN A 134 5.40 13.24 -25.64
C GLN A 134 4.81 12.24 -26.65
N SER A 135 4.79 10.93 -26.37
CA SER A 135 4.20 9.97 -27.31
C SER A 135 2.67 9.99 -27.29
N CYS A 136 2.05 10.40 -26.18
CA CYS A 136 0.62 10.75 -26.14
C CYS A 136 0.31 11.97 -27.04
N GLY A 137 1.21 12.95 -27.10
CA GLY A 137 1.11 14.08 -28.02
C GLY A 137 1.13 13.65 -29.49
N ARG A 138 2.10 12.80 -29.88
CA ARG A 138 2.15 12.15 -31.20
C ARG A 138 0.87 11.35 -31.47
N LEU A 139 0.42 10.56 -30.51
CA LEU A 139 -0.77 9.74 -30.67
C LEU A 139 -2.05 10.58 -30.82
N SER A 140 -2.10 11.76 -30.20
CA SER A 140 -3.19 12.72 -30.42
C SER A 140 -3.21 13.25 -31.86
N THR A 141 -2.05 13.53 -32.46
CA THR A 141 -1.94 13.85 -33.90
C THR A 141 -2.38 12.67 -34.76
N HIS A 142 -1.97 11.45 -34.41
CA HIS A 142 -2.40 10.23 -35.12
C HIS A 142 -3.92 10.08 -35.12
N TYR A 143 -4.57 10.21 -33.95
CA TYR A 143 -6.03 10.19 -33.83
C TYR A 143 -6.72 11.28 -34.67
N ASN A 144 -6.16 12.50 -34.67
CA ASN A 144 -6.79 13.63 -35.34
C ASN A 144 -6.67 13.58 -36.87
N GLU A 145 -5.51 13.16 -37.39
CA GLU A 145 -5.14 13.35 -38.79
C GLU A 145 -4.89 12.06 -39.56
N ILE A 146 -4.39 11.01 -38.90
CA ILE A 146 -3.97 9.77 -39.57
C ILE A 146 -5.06 8.71 -39.51
N GLU A 147 -5.66 8.52 -38.33
CA GLU A 147 -6.74 7.56 -38.14
C GLU A 147 -7.94 7.78 -39.08
N PRO A 148 -8.38 9.01 -39.39
CA PRO A 148 -9.43 9.26 -40.36
C PRO A 148 -9.15 8.75 -41.78
N VAL A 149 -7.88 8.44 -42.10
CA VAL A 149 -7.45 7.93 -43.41
C VAL A 149 -7.28 6.40 -43.39
N HIS A 150 -6.97 5.83 -42.22
CA HIS A 150 -6.57 4.42 -42.12
C HIS A 150 -7.55 3.52 -41.38
N GLU A 151 -8.28 4.05 -40.40
CA GLU A 151 -9.31 3.33 -39.64
C GLU A 151 -8.83 1.95 -39.15
N ILE A 152 -7.66 1.94 -38.52
CA ILE A 152 -6.94 0.71 -38.13
C ILE A 152 -6.87 0.50 -36.62
N VAL A 153 -7.11 1.53 -35.81
CA VAL A 153 -7.02 1.48 -34.35
C VAL A 153 -8.41 1.32 -33.76
N ASP A 154 -8.58 0.34 -32.86
CA ASP A 154 -9.89 0.06 -32.27
C ASP A 154 -10.22 0.99 -31.09
N ALA A 155 -9.17 1.49 -30.40
CA ALA A 155 -9.29 2.42 -29.28
C ALA A 155 -7.95 3.13 -28.94
N TYR A 156 -8.04 4.25 -28.23
CA TYR A 156 -6.90 5.10 -27.85
C TYR A 156 -6.81 5.29 -26.33
N LEU A 157 -5.66 4.98 -25.75
CA LEU A 157 -5.29 5.36 -24.39
C LEU A 157 -4.25 6.50 -24.45
N LEU A 158 -4.64 7.67 -23.95
CA LEU A 158 -3.83 8.89 -24.00
C LEU A 158 -3.41 9.27 -22.58
N THR A 159 -2.13 9.10 -22.25
CA THR A 159 -1.64 9.25 -20.88
C THR A 159 -0.80 10.51 -20.70
N VAL A 160 -1.10 11.31 -19.67
CA VAL A 160 -0.37 12.51 -19.21
C VAL A 160 0.02 13.48 -20.34
N CYS A 161 -0.88 13.66 -21.30
CA CYS A 161 -0.83 14.75 -22.27
C CYS A 161 -2.21 15.40 -22.42
N SER A 162 -2.24 16.58 -23.04
CA SER A 162 -3.43 17.42 -23.02
C SER A 162 -3.78 18.08 -24.35
N ASN A 163 -3.22 17.55 -25.44
CA ASN A 163 -3.50 17.97 -26.81
C ASN A 163 -5.00 17.85 -27.11
N GLN A 164 -5.58 18.74 -27.92
CA GLN A 164 -6.99 18.64 -28.25
C GLN A 164 -7.24 17.44 -29.18
N LEU A 165 -8.37 16.75 -28.98
CA LEU A 165 -8.86 15.73 -29.90
C LEU A 165 -10.05 16.29 -30.68
N ARG A 166 -10.16 15.89 -31.95
CA ARG A 166 -11.38 16.08 -32.73
C ARG A 166 -12.52 15.24 -32.13
N THR A 167 -13.73 15.78 -32.16
CA THR A 167 -14.90 15.21 -31.47
C THR A 167 -15.90 14.54 -32.41
N ASP A 168 -15.62 14.56 -33.71
CA ASP A 168 -16.47 14.05 -34.80
C ASP A 168 -16.10 12.61 -35.23
N ARG A 169 -15.30 11.92 -34.42
CA ARG A 169 -14.79 10.58 -34.71
C ARG A 169 -15.44 9.48 -33.85
N PRO A 170 -15.70 8.29 -34.42
CA PRO A 170 -16.33 7.19 -33.69
C PRO A 170 -15.37 6.41 -32.78
N GLU A 171 -14.06 6.45 -33.05
CA GLU A 171 -13.04 5.70 -32.31
C GLU A 171 -13.02 6.09 -30.82
N LYS A 172 -12.95 5.10 -29.93
CA LYS A 172 -13.04 5.35 -28.49
C LYS A 172 -11.69 5.78 -27.94
N ALA A 173 -11.68 6.88 -27.20
CA ALA A 173 -10.49 7.41 -26.56
C ALA A 173 -10.75 7.68 -25.08
N ILE A 174 -9.86 7.20 -24.21
CA ILE A 174 -9.79 7.64 -22.81
C ILE A 174 -8.46 8.35 -22.62
N ARG A 175 -8.54 9.57 -22.12
CA ARG A 175 -7.39 10.33 -21.67
C ARG A 175 -7.28 10.27 -20.15
N VAL A 176 -6.14 9.82 -19.64
CA VAL A 176 -5.80 9.85 -18.21
C VAL A 176 -4.73 10.91 -18.01
N VAL A 177 -5.03 11.94 -17.23
CA VAL A 177 -4.09 13.01 -16.86
C VAL A 177 -4.04 13.15 -15.35
N THR A 178 -3.00 13.82 -14.87
CA THR A 178 -2.73 14.01 -13.45
C THR A 178 -2.81 15.48 -13.07
N GLU A 179 -2.62 15.77 -11.78
CA GLU A 179 -2.47 17.15 -11.31
C GLU A 179 -1.34 17.89 -12.04
N THR A 180 -0.28 17.21 -12.50
CA THR A 180 0.81 17.85 -13.25
C THR A 180 0.32 18.51 -14.54
N GLU A 181 -0.56 17.86 -15.32
CA GLU A 181 -1.12 18.41 -16.56
C GLU A 181 -2.27 19.39 -16.31
N ASN A 182 -2.91 19.27 -15.14
CA ASN A 182 -4.12 19.99 -14.77
C ASN A 182 -3.89 21.16 -13.82
N ARG A 183 -2.66 21.67 -13.69
CA ARG A 183 -2.38 22.90 -12.93
C ARG A 183 -3.15 24.13 -13.46
N LEU A 184 -3.52 24.12 -14.74
CA LEU A 184 -4.33 25.16 -15.37
C LEU A 184 -5.71 24.61 -15.78
N PRO A 185 -6.76 25.45 -15.82
CA PRO A 185 -8.12 25.02 -16.13
C PRO A 185 -8.23 24.27 -17.46
N ARG A 186 -8.73 23.04 -17.39
CA ARG A 186 -9.13 22.24 -18.55
C ARG A 186 -10.66 22.19 -18.62
N SER A 187 -11.25 23.17 -19.28
CA SER A 187 -12.72 23.24 -19.34
C SER A 187 -13.29 22.11 -20.20
N THR A 188 -14.54 21.76 -19.94
CA THR A 188 -15.32 20.84 -20.78
C THR A 188 -15.54 21.37 -22.19
N VAL A 189 -15.23 22.65 -22.46
CA VAL A 189 -15.25 23.22 -23.81
C VAL A 189 -13.99 22.85 -24.58
N THR A 190 -12.81 22.89 -23.93
CA THR A 190 -11.53 22.59 -24.61
C THR A 190 -11.23 21.10 -24.65
N LEU A 191 -11.56 20.37 -23.58
CA LEU A 191 -11.36 18.92 -23.47
C LEU A 191 -12.68 18.22 -23.06
N PRO A 192 -13.69 18.17 -23.97
CA PRO A 192 -15.00 17.60 -23.67
C PRO A 192 -14.96 16.08 -23.49
N ASP A 193 -15.87 15.58 -22.65
CA ASP A 193 -16.35 14.19 -22.74
C ASP A 193 -17.42 14.12 -23.84
N THR A 194 -17.39 13.08 -24.67
CA THR A 194 -18.33 12.88 -25.81
C THR A 194 -18.79 11.43 -25.88
N ASP A 195 -19.58 11.03 -26.86
CA ASP A 195 -19.92 9.61 -27.07
C ASP A 195 -18.71 8.73 -27.46
N SER A 196 -17.54 9.34 -27.70
CA SER A 196 -16.30 8.65 -28.05
C SER A 196 -15.10 9.01 -27.19
N ILE A 197 -15.16 10.12 -26.42
CA ILE A 197 -14.03 10.60 -25.63
C ILE A 197 -14.36 10.64 -24.14
N ARG A 198 -13.43 10.17 -23.32
CA ARG A 198 -13.41 10.43 -21.87
C ARG A 198 -12.15 11.15 -21.45
N HIS A 199 -12.31 12.07 -20.50
CA HIS A 199 -11.20 12.79 -19.88
C HIS A 199 -11.19 12.55 -18.37
N TRP A 200 -10.16 11.86 -17.89
CA TRP A 200 -10.01 11.41 -16.51
C TRP A 200 -8.85 12.13 -15.85
N GLU A 201 -9.14 12.88 -14.79
CA GLU A 201 -8.20 13.77 -14.10
C GLU A 201 -7.91 13.23 -12.71
N VAL A 202 -6.70 12.73 -12.44
CA VAL A 202 -6.37 12.16 -11.12
C VAL A 202 -5.77 13.22 -10.20
N ALA A 203 -6.45 13.50 -9.09
CA ALA A 203 -6.04 14.51 -8.12
C ALA A 203 -4.84 14.03 -7.28
N GLY A 204 -3.91 14.95 -6.95
CA GLY A 204 -2.71 14.65 -6.17
C GLY A 204 -1.67 13.74 -6.85
N ALA A 205 -1.93 13.33 -8.09
CA ALA A 205 -1.02 12.49 -8.87
C ALA A 205 0.04 13.33 -9.61
N SER A 206 1.19 12.72 -9.87
CA SER A 206 2.26 13.31 -10.68
C SER A 206 2.35 12.67 -12.07
N HIS A 207 2.94 13.39 -13.02
CA HIS A 207 3.21 12.90 -14.38
C HIS A 207 3.93 11.55 -14.39
N LEU A 208 4.93 11.36 -13.51
CA LEU A 208 5.56 10.07 -13.25
C LEU A 208 5.48 9.73 -11.75
N PRO A 209 4.66 8.74 -11.34
CA PRO A 209 4.44 8.38 -9.95
C PRO A 209 5.52 7.40 -9.44
N ARG A 210 5.59 7.23 -8.11
CA ARG A 210 6.51 6.28 -7.46
C ARG A 210 6.37 4.86 -8.01
N ALA A 211 5.13 4.40 -8.21
CA ALA A 211 4.87 3.05 -8.73
C ALA A 211 5.51 2.80 -10.11
N ALA A 212 5.46 3.78 -11.01
CA ALA A 212 6.08 3.66 -12.32
C ALA A 212 7.61 3.74 -12.24
N TRP A 213 8.13 4.60 -11.36
CA TRP A 213 9.56 4.73 -11.12
C TRP A 213 10.17 3.42 -10.61
N ASP A 214 9.56 2.77 -9.62
CA ASP A 214 10.06 1.53 -9.02
C ASP A 214 10.16 0.39 -10.06
N ASN A 215 9.23 0.34 -11.04
CA ASN A 215 9.27 -0.62 -12.14
C ASN A 215 10.34 -0.30 -13.20
N LEU A 216 10.64 0.98 -13.41
CA LEU A 216 11.60 1.46 -14.39
C LEU A 216 13.05 1.44 -13.87
N ASP A 217 13.25 1.71 -12.59
CA ASP A 217 14.57 1.98 -11.99
C ASP A 217 15.58 0.84 -12.19
N ASN A 218 15.15 -0.40 -11.96
CA ASN A 218 16.02 -1.57 -12.14
C ASN A 218 16.53 -1.71 -13.58
N LEU A 219 15.72 -1.33 -14.58
CA LEU A 219 16.14 -1.35 -15.98
C LEU A 219 17.05 -0.18 -16.30
N LEU A 220 16.75 1.02 -15.79
CA LEU A 220 17.62 2.18 -15.98
C LEU A 220 19.02 1.91 -15.40
N THR A 221 19.07 1.33 -14.21
CA THR A 221 20.32 0.97 -13.53
C THR A 221 21.08 -0.15 -14.26
N ARG A 222 20.38 -1.10 -14.88
CA ARG A 222 21.01 -2.19 -15.66
C ARG A 222 21.60 -1.69 -16.99
N ASP A 223 20.84 -0.89 -17.73
CA ASP A 223 21.15 -0.53 -19.13
C ASP A 223 21.92 0.79 -19.25
N PHE A 224 21.85 1.66 -18.24
CA PHE A 224 22.50 2.98 -18.21
C PHE A 224 23.35 3.16 -16.95
N ILE A 225 23.72 4.41 -16.67
CA ILE A 225 24.34 4.81 -15.39
C ILE A 225 23.21 5.22 -14.44
N GLU A 226 23.39 4.94 -13.15
CA GLU A 226 22.47 5.31 -12.07
C GLU A 226 21.95 6.76 -12.22
N GLY A 227 20.66 6.88 -12.49
CA GLY A 227 20.00 8.15 -12.72
C GLY A 227 19.67 8.84 -11.40
N THR A 228 20.57 9.66 -10.87
CA THR A 228 20.27 10.47 -9.68
C THR A 228 19.54 11.76 -10.07
N ALA A 229 18.53 12.11 -9.30
CA ALA A 229 17.80 13.37 -9.41
C ALA A 229 17.81 14.08 -8.06
N SER A 230 18.13 15.38 -8.06
CA SER A 230 18.01 16.22 -6.88
C SER A 230 16.80 17.13 -7.07
N CYS A 231 15.74 16.86 -6.32
CA CYS A 231 14.51 17.64 -6.35
C CYS A 231 14.37 18.48 -5.08
N SER A 232 13.65 19.60 -5.15
CA SER A 232 13.46 20.52 -4.01
C SER A 232 12.58 19.94 -2.91
N LYS A 233 11.62 19.07 -3.27
CA LYS A 233 10.82 18.27 -2.34
C LYS A 233 11.16 16.79 -2.50
N PHE A 234 10.79 15.98 -1.50
CA PHE A 234 10.83 14.52 -1.62
C PHE A 234 10.10 14.09 -2.90
N PRO A 235 10.80 13.50 -3.89
CA PRO A 235 10.24 13.26 -5.21
C PRO A 235 9.25 12.10 -5.20
N LEU A 236 8.45 12.03 -6.26
CA LEU A 236 7.49 10.97 -6.55
C LEU A 236 6.24 11.05 -5.67
N SER A 237 5.11 11.40 -6.30
CA SER A 237 3.79 11.19 -5.70
C SER A 237 3.54 9.70 -5.46
N LEU A 238 2.88 9.37 -4.36
CA LEU A 238 2.52 7.99 -4.00
C LEU A 238 1.18 7.54 -4.60
N VAL A 239 0.43 8.44 -5.24
CA VAL A 239 -0.84 8.10 -5.89
C VAL A 239 -0.59 7.12 -7.04
N LYS A 240 -1.12 5.91 -6.91
CA LYS A 240 -0.95 4.83 -7.91
C LYS A 240 -1.93 4.95 -9.07
N TRP A 241 -1.91 6.10 -9.74
CA TRP A 241 -2.78 6.38 -10.87
C TRP A 241 -2.64 5.42 -12.08
N PRO A 242 -1.56 4.62 -12.25
CA PRO A 242 -1.57 3.53 -13.22
C PRO A 242 -2.74 2.54 -13.08
N PHE A 243 -3.33 2.40 -11.88
CA PHE A 243 -4.56 1.62 -11.71
C PHE A 243 -5.78 2.23 -12.42
N THR A 244 -5.78 3.56 -12.62
CA THR A 244 -6.75 4.21 -13.51
C THR A 244 -6.48 3.91 -14.98
N GLN A 245 -5.23 3.64 -15.38
CA GLN A 245 -4.94 3.12 -16.72
C GLN A 245 -5.49 1.70 -16.90
N ASN A 246 -5.37 0.83 -15.90
CA ASN A 246 -5.95 -0.52 -15.93
C ASN A 246 -7.47 -0.46 -16.17
N ALA A 247 -8.17 0.36 -15.40
CA ALA A 247 -9.61 0.60 -15.58
C ALA A 247 -9.93 1.22 -16.96
N ALA A 248 -9.09 2.12 -17.47
CA ALA A 248 -9.26 2.72 -18.79
C ALA A 248 -9.11 1.67 -19.90
N ILE A 249 -8.09 0.81 -19.83
CA ILE A 249 -7.89 -0.30 -20.78
C ILE A 249 -9.09 -1.24 -20.76
N ASN A 250 -9.52 -1.69 -19.58
CA ASN A 250 -10.69 -2.54 -19.42
C ASN A 250 -11.96 -1.91 -20.03
N SER A 251 -12.16 -0.61 -19.76
CA SER A 251 -13.31 0.13 -20.27
C SER A 251 -13.24 0.34 -21.78
N LEU A 252 -12.06 0.60 -22.36
CA LEU A 252 -11.87 0.73 -23.80
C LEU A 252 -12.15 -0.57 -24.54
N VAL A 253 -11.79 -1.73 -23.98
CA VAL A 253 -12.11 -3.04 -24.56
C VAL A 253 -13.62 -3.22 -24.70
N SER A 254 -14.36 -2.95 -23.62
CA SER A 254 -15.82 -3.07 -23.59
C SER A 254 -16.49 -2.01 -24.50
N TRP A 255 -16.11 -0.74 -24.34
CA TRP A 255 -16.75 0.39 -25.02
C TRP A 255 -16.53 0.37 -26.53
N SER A 256 -15.31 0.07 -27.00
CA SER A 256 -15.04 -0.13 -28.43
C SER A 256 -15.75 -1.37 -29.00
N GLY A 257 -16.20 -2.29 -28.14
CA GLY A 257 -17.02 -3.45 -28.51
C GLY A 257 -18.52 -3.19 -28.51
N GLY A 258 -18.96 -1.94 -28.28
CA GLY A 258 -20.38 -1.59 -28.17
C GLY A 258 -20.96 -1.73 -26.75
N GLY A 259 -20.10 -1.96 -25.75
CA GLY A 259 -20.48 -1.94 -24.34
C GLY A 259 -20.82 -0.54 -23.82
N ALA A 260 -21.18 -0.45 -22.55
CA ALA A 260 -21.53 0.80 -21.89
C ALA A 260 -20.35 1.80 -21.93
N ALA A 261 -20.67 3.08 -22.05
CA ALA A 261 -19.66 4.12 -22.01
C ALA A 261 -19.04 4.21 -20.59
N PRO A 262 -17.72 4.45 -20.47
CA PRO A 262 -17.07 4.62 -19.18
C PRO A 262 -17.64 5.84 -18.42
N PRO A 263 -17.44 5.93 -17.09
CA PRO A 263 -17.87 7.08 -16.31
C PRO A 263 -17.19 8.39 -16.78
N ILE A 264 -17.92 9.51 -16.65
CA ILE A 264 -17.38 10.85 -16.81
C ILE A 264 -16.72 11.25 -15.48
N ALA A 265 -15.45 11.65 -15.52
CA ALA A 265 -14.72 12.02 -14.32
C ALA A 265 -15.13 13.41 -13.81
N PRO A 266 -15.16 13.62 -12.47
CA PRO A 266 -15.14 14.96 -11.91
C PRO A 266 -13.92 15.73 -12.43
N ARG A 267 -14.08 17.04 -12.65
CA ARG A 267 -13.00 17.94 -13.06
C ARG A 267 -12.29 18.53 -11.85
N GLY A 268 -11.06 19.00 -12.04
CA GLY A 268 -10.35 19.80 -11.05
C GLY A 268 -11.11 21.09 -10.73
N VAL A 269 -10.99 21.56 -9.49
CA VAL A 269 -11.57 22.84 -9.07
C VAL A 269 -10.49 23.92 -9.21
N TYR A 270 -10.85 25.05 -9.82
CA TYR A 270 -9.90 26.11 -10.16
C TYR A 270 -10.28 27.46 -9.57
N GLN A 271 -9.29 28.21 -9.10
CA GLN A 271 -9.44 29.60 -8.66
C GLN A 271 -9.15 30.57 -9.81
N ASP A 272 -9.87 31.70 -9.86
CA ASP A 272 -9.72 32.71 -10.92
C ASP A 272 -8.48 33.59 -10.77
N ALA A 273 -8.15 33.97 -9.54
CA ALA A 273 -7.01 34.80 -9.20
C ALA A 273 -6.11 34.07 -8.18
N PRO A 274 -5.27 33.11 -8.63
CA PRO A 274 -4.39 32.37 -7.74
C PRO A 274 -3.25 33.25 -7.22
N ALA A 275 -2.64 32.85 -6.09
CA ALA A 275 -1.35 33.41 -5.66
C ALA A 275 -0.21 32.97 -6.61
N ASP A 276 -0.26 31.74 -7.11
CA ASP A 276 0.64 31.22 -8.14
C ASP A 276 -0.10 31.15 -9.50
N PRO A 277 0.20 32.02 -10.47
CA PRO A 277 -0.45 31.98 -11.77
C PRO A 277 -0.13 30.70 -12.57
N ALA A 278 0.93 29.97 -12.23
CA ALA A 278 1.28 28.70 -12.84
C ALA A 278 0.49 27.52 -12.25
N ASN A 279 -0.26 27.73 -11.16
CA ASN A 279 -1.15 26.73 -10.59
C ASN A 279 -2.45 27.33 -10.02
N ARG A 280 -3.54 27.03 -10.72
CA ARG A 280 -4.89 27.50 -10.40
C ARG A 280 -5.72 26.48 -9.63
N LEU A 281 -5.22 25.29 -9.31
CA LEU A 281 -6.00 24.31 -8.56
C LEU A 281 -6.33 24.82 -7.16
N VAL A 282 -7.60 24.70 -6.77
CA VAL A 282 -8.04 24.88 -5.39
C VAL A 282 -7.51 23.71 -4.58
N ARG A 283 -7.09 23.99 -3.35
CA ARG A 283 -6.54 23.01 -2.42
C ARG A 283 -7.34 23.01 -1.13
N ASP A 284 -7.50 21.83 -0.56
CA ASP A 284 -8.11 21.65 0.75
C ASP A 284 -7.19 22.10 1.88
N GLU A 285 -7.65 21.91 3.12
CA GLU A 285 -6.95 22.26 4.35
C GLU A 285 -5.59 21.56 4.54
N TYR A 286 -5.35 20.44 3.85
CA TYR A 286 -4.07 19.73 3.87
C TYR A 286 -3.16 20.10 2.69
N GLY A 287 -3.64 20.93 1.77
CA GLY A 287 -2.90 21.31 0.57
C GLY A 287 -3.08 20.33 -0.59
N ILE A 288 -4.08 19.43 -0.54
CA ILE A 288 -4.36 18.48 -1.61
C ILE A 288 -5.37 19.09 -2.58
N ALA A 289 -5.16 18.92 -3.89
CA ALA A 289 -6.03 19.50 -4.90
C ALA A 289 -7.48 19.01 -4.78
N GLU A 290 -8.45 19.91 -4.94
CA GLU A 290 -9.89 19.60 -4.95
C GLU A 290 -10.40 19.17 -6.33
N GLY A 291 -11.49 18.40 -6.33
CA GLY A 291 -12.06 17.81 -7.55
C GLY A 291 -11.29 16.59 -8.04
N GLY A 292 -11.47 16.25 -9.32
CA GLY A 292 -10.83 15.10 -9.95
C GLY A 292 -11.28 13.74 -9.42
N ILE A 293 -10.63 12.70 -9.94
CA ILE A 293 -10.62 11.33 -9.43
C ILE A 293 -9.75 11.31 -8.19
N ARG A 294 -10.33 10.96 -7.04
CA ARG A 294 -9.67 10.99 -5.73
C ARG A 294 -9.43 9.58 -5.22
N TYR A 295 -8.17 9.19 -5.14
CA TYR A 295 -7.74 7.90 -4.57
C TYR A 295 -7.95 7.88 -3.04
N PRO A 296 -7.94 6.69 -2.41
CA PRO A 296 -7.88 6.58 -0.96
C PRO A 296 -6.70 7.32 -0.33
N ASP A 297 -5.56 7.44 -1.04
CA ASP A 297 -4.41 8.25 -0.62
C ASP A 297 -4.70 9.76 -0.52
N ILE A 298 -5.82 10.19 -1.11
CA ILE A 298 -6.31 11.56 -1.17
C ILE A 298 -7.51 11.79 -0.24
N THR A 299 -8.41 10.81 -0.12
CA THR A 299 -9.60 10.90 0.76
C THR A 299 -9.34 10.45 2.19
N VAL A 300 -8.32 9.61 2.40
CA VAL A 300 -7.84 9.12 3.70
C VAL A 300 -6.32 9.38 3.77
N PRO A 301 -5.89 10.66 3.73
CA PRO A 301 -4.50 11.01 3.52
C PRO A 301 -3.62 10.68 4.73
N THR A 302 -2.41 10.18 4.46
CA THR A 302 -1.29 10.14 5.42
C THR A 302 -0.11 11.03 4.99
N ALA A 303 -0.18 11.55 3.77
CA ALA A 303 0.76 12.49 3.18
C ALA A 303 0.00 13.43 2.23
N VAL A 304 0.54 14.63 2.04
CA VAL A 304 0.14 15.55 0.98
C VAL A 304 0.84 15.07 -0.30
N ASN A 305 0.06 14.49 -1.20
CA ASN A 305 0.51 14.13 -2.54
C ASN A 305 0.16 15.26 -3.51
N ASP A 306 1.12 15.67 -4.34
CA ASP A 306 0.89 16.67 -5.37
C ASP A 306 1.67 16.38 -6.65
N GLY A 307 1.25 17.04 -7.74
CA GLY A 307 1.91 16.95 -9.04
C GLY A 307 3.02 17.98 -9.22
N ILE A 308 3.60 18.56 -8.15
CA ILE A 308 4.50 19.72 -8.21
C ILE A 308 5.81 19.49 -7.47
N ASN A 309 6.91 19.62 -8.20
CA ASN A 309 8.24 19.68 -7.62
C ASN A 309 9.16 20.50 -8.53
N SER A 310 10.39 20.75 -8.13
CA SER A 310 11.35 21.56 -8.85
C SER A 310 12.76 21.03 -8.67
N VAL A 311 13.70 21.54 -9.47
CA VAL A 311 15.12 21.16 -9.35
C VAL A 311 15.67 21.63 -8.00
N GLY A 312 16.36 20.74 -7.29
CA GLY A 312 17.06 21.04 -6.04
C GLY A 312 18.38 21.79 -6.24
N THR A 313 19.16 21.94 -5.18
CA THR A 313 20.43 22.69 -5.18
C THR A 313 21.63 21.90 -5.75
N GLY A 314 21.37 20.85 -6.53
CA GLY A 314 22.38 19.98 -7.16
C GLY A 314 21.77 19.09 -8.23
N GLY A 315 22.53 18.11 -8.74
CA GLY A 315 22.00 16.96 -9.48
C GLY A 315 22.39 16.85 -10.96
N GLY A 316 22.19 15.64 -11.50
CA GLY A 316 22.49 15.27 -12.89
C GLY A 316 21.31 15.45 -13.85
N LEU A 317 21.41 14.87 -15.04
CA LEU A 317 20.43 14.99 -16.14
C LEU A 317 18.97 14.79 -15.71
N PHE A 318 18.71 13.79 -14.84
CA PHE A 318 17.36 13.46 -14.39
C PHE A 318 16.74 14.50 -13.45
N SER A 319 17.53 15.41 -12.90
CA SER A 319 17.02 16.51 -12.06
C SER A 319 16.14 17.47 -12.87
N ALA A 320 16.37 17.59 -14.19
CA ALA A 320 15.50 18.37 -15.08
C ALA A 320 14.06 17.84 -15.11
N PHE A 321 13.84 16.56 -14.79
CA PHE A 321 12.52 15.94 -14.74
C PHE A 321 11.82 16.06 -13.38
N CYS A 322 12.42 16.71 -12.38
CA CYS A 322 11.78 16.88 -11.07
C CYS A 322 10.37 17.48 -11.16
N GLN A 323 10.12 18.40 -12.09
CA GLN A 323 8.78 18.98 -12.34
C GLN A 323 7.70 17.94 -12.69
N LEU A 324 8.09 16.76 -13.17
CA LEU A 324 7.22 15.64 -13.57
C LEU A 324 7.02 14.62 -12.44
N PHE A 325 7.94 14.55 -11.47
CA PHE A 325 7.86 13.56 -10.39
C PHE A 325 6.84 13.92 -9.33
N GLY A 326 6.46 15.20 -9.22
CA GLY A 326 5.63 15.68 -8.12
C GLY A 326 6.27 15.40 -6.77
N SER A 327 5.46 15.32 -5.72
CA SER A 327 5.97 15.09 -4.37
C SER A 327 5.00 14.38 -3.45
N SER A 328 5.55 13.79 -2.39
CA SER A 328 4.80 13.27 -1.26
C SER A 328 5.39 13.81 0.05
N THR A 329 4.62 14.62 0.76
CA THR A 329 5.04 15.21 2.04
C THR A 329 4.22 14.59 3.17
N PRO A 330 4.83 13.81 4.08
CA PRO A 330 4.11 13.17 5.19
C PRO A 330 3.35 14.20 6.04
N LEU A 331 2.13 13.85 6.45
CA LEU A 331 1.40 14.64 7.44
C LEU A 331 2.10 14.54 8.80
N SER A 332 2.02 15.60 9.61
CA SER A 332 2.63 15.60 10.94
C SER A 332 1.94 14.58 11.86
N PRO A 333 2.65 14.05 12.88
CA PRO A 333 2.03 13.15 13.86
C PRO A 333 0.78 13.74 14.53
N GLU A 334 0.75 15.05 14.76
CA GLU A 334 -0.40 15.75 15.35
C GLU A 334 -1.63 15.71 14.43
N VAL A 335 -1.43 15.97 13.14
CA VAL A 335 -2.52 15.90 12.14
C VAL A 335 -2.99 14.45 11.98
N LEU A 336 -2.06 13.51 11.86
CA LEU A 336 -2.38 12.08 11.74
C LEU A 336 -3.21 11.58 12.95
N HIS A 337 -2.87 12.00 14.17
CA HIS A 337 -3.62 11.61 15.37
C HIS A 337 -4.96 12.35 15.55
N ALA A 338 -5.15 13.47 14.87
CA ALA A 338 -6.46 14.12 14.79
C ALA A 338 -7.37 13.40 13.78
N LEU A 339 -6.81 12.89 12.68
CA LEU A 339 -7.54 12.16 11.64
C LEU A 339 -7.82 10.70 12.00
N TYR A 340 -6.88 10.06 12.69
CA TYR A 340 -6.88 8.63 12.97
C TYR A 340 -6.55 8.34 14.42
N THR A 341 -7.33 7.46 15.05
CA THR A 341 -7.06 7.05 16.43
C THR A 341 -5.73 6.28 16.53
N ASP A 342 -5.50 5.37 15.59
CA ASP A 342 -4.32 4.52 15.45
C ASP A 342 -4.29 3.86 14.05
N GLN A 343 -3.30 2.99 13.81
CA GLN A 343 -3.18 2.20 12.57
C GLN A 343 -4.44 1.40 12.21
N ALA A 344 -5.18 0.85 13.18
CA ALA A 344 -6.36 0.03 12.89
C ALA A 344 -7.52 0.90 12.36
N ASP A 345 -7.72 2.08 12.94
CA ASP A 345 -8.70 3.06 12.46
C ASP A 345 -8.39 3.54 11.04
N TYR A 346 -7.11 3.84 10.76
CA TYR A 346 -6.68 4.20 9.41
C TYR A 346 -6.94 3.09 8.39
N LEU A 347 -6.53 1.86 8.67
CA LEU A 347 -6.73 0.74 7.74
C LEU A 347 -8.22 0.46 7.48
N ALA A 348 -9.08 0.62 8.49
CA ALA A 348 -10.52 0.50 8.32
C ALA A 348 -11.08 1.59 7.40
N LYS A 349 -10.71 2.86 7.64
CA LYS A 349 -11.11 4.00 6.79
C LYS A 349 -10.60 3.87 5.36
N TYR A 350 -9.33 3.51 5.19
CA TYR A 350 -8.70 3.35 3.89
C TYR A 350 -9.35 2.19 3.12
N SER A 351 -9.63 1.06 3.78
CA SER A 351 -10.32 -0.07 3.15
C SER A 351 -11.71 0.33 2.65
N GLN A 352 -12.50 1.04 3.47
CA GLN A 352 -13.81 1.52 3.06
C GLN A 352 -13.70 2.50 1.88
N ALA A 353 -12.75 3.43 1.92
CA ALA A 353 -12.53 4.37 0.82
C ALA A 353 -12.11 3.67 -0.48
N ALA A 354 -11.30 2.61 -0.41
CA ALA A 354 -10.93 1.81 -1.56
C ALA A 354 -12.13 1.05 -2.15
N ASP A 355 -12.98 0.47 -1.29
CA ASP A 355 -14.22 -0.20 -1.71
C ASP A 355 -15.20 0.76 -2.39
N ASP A 356 -15.40 1.95 -1.80
CA ASP A 356 -16.24 2.99 -2.38
C ASP A 356 -15.67 3.49 -3.71
N PHE A 357 -14.34 3.55 -3.83
CA PHE A 357 -13.67 4.01 -5.04
C PHE A 357 -13.85 3.03 -6.22
N VAL A 358 -13.89 1.71 -5.97
CA VAL A 358 -14.25 0.72 -7.02
C VAL A 358 -15.62 1.03 -7.62
N GLY A 359 -16.59 1.44 -6.79
CA GLY A 359 -17.94 1.81 -7.23
C GLY A 359 -18.00 2.99 -8.21
N THR A 360 -16.93 3.78 -8.31
CA THR A 360 -16.83 4.91 -9.25
C THR A 360 -16.44 4.50 -10.67
N GLY A 361 -15.87 3.30 -10.85
CA GLY A 361 -15.41 2.79 -12.15
C GLY A 361 -14.07 3.34 -12.64
N PHE A 362 -13.32 4.10 -11.82
CA PHE A 362 -12.01 4.64 -12.17
C PHE A 362 -10.81 3.76 -11.74
N ILE A 363 -11.07 2.65 -11.05
CA ILE A 363 -10.12 1.58 -10.72
C ILE A 363 -10.84 0.22 -10.76
N LEU A 364 -10.09 -0.87 -10.84
CA LEU A 364 -10.65 -2.22 -10.76
C LEU A 364 -10.65 -2.76 -9.31
N ALA A 365 -11.45 -3.80 -9.05
CA ALA A 365 -11.51 -4.42 -7.73
C ALA A 365 -10.17 -5.02 -7.28
N GLU A 366 -9.41 -5.61 -8.21
CA GLU A 366 -8.07 -6.15 -7.92
C GLU A 366 -7.05 -5.06 -7.59
N ASP A 367 -7.17 -3.89 -8.23
CA ASP A 367 -6.35 -2.72 -7.93
C ASP A 367 -6.64 -2.21 -6.50
N ALA A 368 -7.91 -2.20 -6.08
CA ALA A 368 -8.30 -1.80 -4.73
C ALA A 368 -7.72 -2.74 -3.66
N GLU A 369 -7.68 -4.05 -3.89
CA GLU A 369 -7.04 -4.98 -2.96
C GLU A 369 -5.52 -4.74 -2.84
N ARG A 370 -4.86 -4.39 -3.94
CA ARG A 370 -3.44 -4.00 -3.92
C ARG A 370 -3.23 -2.69 -3.15
N LEU A 371 -4.10 -1.69 -3.33
CA LEU A 371 -4.06 -0.45 -2.52
C LEU A 371 -4.23 -0.76 -1.02
N LYS A 372 -5.19 -1.62 -0.64
CA LYS A 372 -5.40 -2.03 0.75
C LYS A 372 -4.20 -2.77 1.33
N GLN A 373 -3.51 -3.59 0.54
CA GLN A 373 -2.30 -4.26 0.98
C GLN A 373 -1.16 -3.27 1.20
N ASP A 374 -0.97 -2.32 0.28
CA ASP A 374 0.09 -1.32 0.38
C ASP A 374 -0.10 -0.36 1.55
N ALA A 375 -1.34 0.00 1.88
CA ALA A 375 -1.68 0.85 3.01
C ALA A 375 -1.20 0.31 4.37
N ARG A 376 -0.95 -1.01 4.46
CA ARG A 376 -0.46 -1.68 5.68
C ARG A 376 1.01 -1.38 5.98
N ASN A 377 1.79 -0.92 5.00
CA ASN A 377 3.24 -0.90 5.13
C ASN A 377 3.77 0.41 5.70
N TYR A 378 3.47 1.55 5.08
CA TYR A 378 4.29 2.76 5.29
C TYR A 378 3.55 3.95 5.90
N ALA A 379 2.33 3.74 6.41
CA ALA A 379 1.64 4.76 7.20
C ALA A 379 2.40 5.05 8.51
N ARG A 380 2.63 6.34 8.81
CA ARG A 380 3.40 6.80 9.99
C ARG A 380 2.56 6.88 11.26
N LEU A 381 1.66 5.91 11.45
CA LEU A 381 0.70 5.90 12.55
C LEU A 381 1.16 5.00 13.69
N ARG A 382 0.85 5.43 14.91
CA ARG A 382 1.08 4.60 16.09
C ARG A 382 0.29 3.27 15.99
N PRO A 383 0.82 2.17 16.52
CA PRO A 383 0.08 0.92 16.63
C PRO A 383 -1.23 1.08 17.42
N SER A 384 -2.16 0.17 17.18
CA SER A 384 -3.38 0.09 17.99
C SER A 384 -3.08 -0.25 19.44
N LEU A 385 -4.04 0.05 20.33
CA LEU A 385 -3.93 -0.31 21.73
C LEU A 385 -3.68 -1.83 21.91
N PRO A 386 -2.66 -2.25 22.67
CA PRO A 386 -2.36 -3.67 22.87
C PRO A 386 -3.47 -4.37 23.67
N SER A 387 -3.88 -5.54 23.20
CA SER A 387 -4.90 -6.38 23.85
C SER A 387 -4.31 -7.72 24.28
N VAL A 388 -4.66 -8.21 25.46
CA VAL A 388 -4.17 -9.52 25.93
C VAL A 388 -4.91 -10.63 25.20
N ILE A 389 -4.18 -11.56 24.57
CA ILE A 389 -4.76 -12.79 24.04
C ILE A 389 -5.21 -13.66 25.22
N GLY A 390 -6.52 -13.85 25.36
CA GLY A 390 -7.12 -14.62 26.45
C GLY A 390 -7.48 -13.77 27.67
N LYS A 391 -7.01 -14.16 28.86
CA LYS A 391 -7.38 -13.49 30.12
C LYS A 391 -6.31 -12.48 30.55
N SER A 392 -6.76 -11.27 30.91
CA SER A 392 -5.90 -10.23 31.49
C SER A 392 -5.31 -10.59 32.85
N SER A 393 -5.85 -11.60 33.55
CA SER A 393 -5.23 -12.21 34.73
C SER A 393 -4.52 -13.52 34.37
N ASN A 394 -3.21 -13.58 34.60
CA ASN A 394 -2.36 -14.71 34.21
C ASN A 394 -1.21 -14.97 35.20
N ARG A 395 -0.41 -16.02 34.95
CA ARG A 395 0.72 -16.43 35.81
C ARG A 395 2.07 -15.85 35.36
N GLY A 396 2.05 -14.87 34.45
CA GLY A 396 3.21 -14.08 34.03
C GLY A 396 3.80 -14.39 32.66
N SER A 397 3.13 -15.25 31.88
CA SER A 397 3.35 -15.42 30.45
C SER A 397 2.02 -15.28 29.74
N PHE A 398 1.97 -14.41 28.74
CA PHE A 398 0.80 -14.09 27.94
C PHE A 398 1.25 -13.45 26.63
N GLN A 399 0.33 -13.26 25.70
CA GLN A 399 0.60 -12.55 24.45
C GLN A 399 -0.21 -11.26 24.41
N LEU A 400 0.35 -10.24 23.79
CA LEU A 400 -0.33 -9.00 23.42
C LEU A 400 -0.53 -9.01 21.91
N ASN A 401 -1.73 -8.68 21.45
CA ASN A 401 -2.07 -8.47 20.06
C ASN A 401 -2.34 -6.98 19.81
N PHE A 402 -1.82 -6.45 18.71
CA PHE A 402 -2.02 -5.08 18.25
C PHE A 402 -1.92 -5.04 16.71
N VAL A 403 -2.58 -4.05 16.09
CA VAL A 403 -2.44 -3.75 14.67
C VAL A 403 -1.35 -2.70 14.51
N ALA A 404 -0.39 -2.92 13.61
CA ALA A 404 0.68 -1.99 13.31
C ALA A 404 1.07 -2.10 11.84
N THR A 405 2.08 -1.32 11.43
CA THR A 405 2.73 -1.47 10.13
C THR A 405 3.20 -2.92 9.88
N GLU A 406 3.00 -3.39 8.65
CA GLU A 406 3.46 -4.67 8.12
C GLU A 406 4.75 -4.53 7.27
N ALA A 407 5.37 -3.34 7.26
CA ALA A 407 6.60 -3.11 6.50
C ALA A 407 7.73 -4.04 6.97
N PRO A 408 8.49 -4.63 6.03
CA PRO A 408 9.46 -5.69 6.34
C PRO A 408 10.57 -5.24 7.31
N ASP A 409 11.05 -4.00 7.17
CA ASP A 409 12.11 -3.44 8.01
C ASP A 409 11.55 -2.70 9.23
N THR A 410 10.71 -3.40 10.01
CA THR A 410 10.06 -2.87 11.22
C THR A 410 10.50 -3.60 12.48
N THR A 411 10.79 -2.84 13.53
CA THR A 411 10.98 -3.34 14.90
C THR A 411 9.97 -2.71 15.86
N PHE A 412 9.63 -3.42 16.93
CA PHE A 412 8.65 -2.96 17.91
C PHE A 412 9.27 -2.87 19.30
N GLU A 413 8.96 -1.79 20.02
CA GLU A 413 9.26 -1.67 21.45
C GLU A 413 7.99 -1.72 22.27
N VAL A 414 7.96 -2.62 23.26
CA VAL A 414 6.90 -2.71 24.26
C VAL A 414 7.38 -2.10 25.57
N GLN A 415 6.56 -1.23 26.14
CA GLN A 415 6.77 -0.67 27.48
C GLN A 415 5.65 -1.09 28.43
N ARG A 416 5.95 -1.11 29.73
CA ARG A 416 4.94 -1.29 30.78
C ARG A 416 5.08 -0.26 31.89
N THR A 417 3.99 -0.04 32.63
CA THR A 417 4.02 0.72 33.88
C THR A 417 4.65 -0.08 35.03
N SER A 418 5.13 0.63 36.05
CA SER A 418 5.50 0.04 37.34
C SER A 418 4.31 -0.68 37.97
N VAL A 419 4.56 -1.82 38.63
CA VAL A 419 3.52 -2.49 39.43
C VAL A 419 3.10 -1.64 40.63
N ASN A 420 4.00 -0.78 41.13
CA ASN A 420 3.71 0.08 42.29
C ASN A 420 2.89 1.34 41.93
N GLY A 421 2.38 1.44 40.70
CA GLY A 421 1.63 2.59 40.19
C GLY A 421 2.51 3.73 39.63
N GLY A 422 1.86 4.69 38.97
CA GLY A 422 2.47 5.87 38.35
C GLY A 422 2.70 5.75 36.84
N ASP A 423 2.88 6.90 36.18
CA ASP A 423 3.11 7.04 34.73
C ASP A 423 4.56 6.75 34.28
N ASN A 424 5.29 6.00 35.10
CA ASN A 424 6.66 5.59 34.80
C ASN A 424 6.64 4.36 33.89
N TRP A 425 6.89 4.60 32.60
CA TRP A 425 6.97 3.57 31.57
C TRP A 425 8.41 3.05 31.43
N ALA A 426 8.56 1.73 31.39
CA ALA A 426 9.85 1.07 31.19
C ALA A 426 9.75 0.02 30.10
N LYS A 427 10.77 -0.04 29.24
CA LYS A 427 10.95 -1.12 28.25
C LYS A 427 10.93 -2.48 28.91
N VAL A 428 10.28 -3.45 28.28
CA VAL A 428 10.20 -4.82 28.78
C VAL A 428 10.78 -5.83 27.80
N PRO A 429 11.42 -6.90 28.31
CA PRO A 429 11.82 -8.01 27.47
C PRO A 429 10.60 -8.66 26.81
N VAL A 430 10.63 -8.74 25.49
CA VAL A 430 9.67 -9.49 24.69
C VAL A 430 10.38 -10.71 24.13
N LYS A 431 9.74 -11.89 24.21
CA LYS A 431 10.34 -13.13 23.70
C LYS A 431 10.40 -13.12 22.17
N SER A 432 9.36 -12.61 21.53
CA SER A 432 9.24 -12.44 20.09
C SER A 432 8.13 -11.44 19.78
N VAL A 433 8.29 -10.70 18.68
CA VAL A 433 7.21 -9.95 18.03
C VAL A 433 7.11 -10.46 16.60
N ALA A 434 5.93 -10.96 16.22
CA ALA A 434 5.62 -11.40 14.87
C ALA A 434 4.13 -11.16 14.62
N ASP A 435 3.78 -10.68 13.43
CA ASP A 435 2.39 -10.49 12.98
C ASP A 435 1.52 -9.74 14.00
N GLY A 436 2.01 -8.59 14.48
CA GLY A 436 1.30 -7.78 15.49
C GLY A 436 1.15 -8.44 16.87
N THR A 437 1.87 -9.53 17.14
CA THR A 437 1.78 -10.27 18.40
C THR A 437 3.10 -10.26 19.18
N ALA A 438 3.09 -9.67 20.37
CA ALA A 438 4.21 -9.68 21.31
C ALA A 438 4.05 -10.78 22.37
N THR A 439 5.01 -11.69 22.47
CA THR A 439 5.01 -12.75 23.50
C THR A 439 5.75 -12.29 24.76
N MET A 440 5.01 -12.13 25.85
CA MET A 440 5.51 -11.65 27.13
C MET A 440 5.99 -12.80 28.01
N ALA A 441 7.17 -12.64 28.62
CA ALA A 441 7.73 -13.59 29.58
C ALA A 441 8.26 -12.86 30.82
N ASN A 442 8.22 -13.53 31.96
CA ASN A 442 8.82 -13.05 33.22
C ASN A 442 8.31 -11.69 33.72
N VAL A 443 7.08 -11.30 33.35
CA VAL A 443 6.47 -10.04 33.82
C VAL A 443 6.32 -10.04 35.35
N PRO A 444 6.73 -9.00 36.10
CA PRO A 444 6.64 -8.99 37.56
C PRO A 444 5.22 -9.20 38.10
N GLN A 445 5.09 -9.73 39.33
CA GLN A 445 3.78 -9.88 39.97
C GLN A 445 3.19 -8.52 40.33
N GLY A 446 1.90 -8.34 40.04
CA GLY A 446 1.17 -7.10 40.23
C GLY A 446 0.34 -6.75 39.00
N THR A 447 -0.10 -5.50 38.94
CA THR A 447 -0.92 -4.94 37.86
C THR A 447 -0.09 -3.96 37.05
N SER A 448 -0.07 -4.12 35.73
CA SER A 448 0.63 -3.23 34.80
C SER A 448 -0.23 -2.94 33.57
N TYR A 449 0.05 -1.81 32.94
CA TYR A 449 -0.46 -1.44 31.61
C TYR A 449 0.67 -1.57 30.60
N PHE A 450 0.34 -1.80 29.32
CA PHE A 450 1.29 -2.02 28.24
C PHE A 450 1.02 -1.06 27.09
N ARG A 451 2.08 -0.60 26.43
CA ARG A 451 1.99 0.21 25.19
C ARG A 451 3.10 -0.22 24.23
N VAL A 452 2.89 0.03 22.95
CA VAL A 452 3.82 -0.37 21.89
C VAL A 452 4.04 0.76 20.90
N ASN A 453 5.24 0.90 20.38
CA ASN A 453 5.54 1.70 19.21
C ASN A 453 6.35 0.88 18.20
N SER A 454 6.56 1.45 17.02
CA SER A 454 7.36 0.87 15.95
C SER A 454 8.51 1.80 15.53
N THR A 455 9.60 1.19 15.08
CA THR A 455 10.66 1.83 14.30
C THR A 455 10.73 1.12 12.96
N THR A 456 10.50 1.85 11.87
CA THR A 456 10.43 1.31 10.50
C THR A 456 11.42 2.03 9.60
N VAL A 457 12.16 1.28 8.77
CA VAL A 457 12.97 1.85 7.68
C VAL A 457 12.12 1.88 6.41
N LEU A 458 11.84 3.08 5.92
CA LEU A 458 11.19 3.31 4.64
C LEU A 458 12.21 3.13 3.52
N PRO A 459 11.90 2.35 2.47
CA PRO A 459 12.82 2.15 1.37
C PRO A 459 13.00 3.45 0.57
N GLY A 460 14.25 3.80 0.33
CA GLY A 460 14.61 4.85 -0.63
C GLY A 460 14.36 4.42 -2.08
N THR A 461 14.73 5.29 -3.00
CA THR A 461 14.92 5.02 -4.43
C THR A 461 16.34 5.47 -4.80
N ASN A 462 16.80 5.20 -6.02
CA ASN A 462 18.00 5.88 -6.55
C ASN A 462 17.92 7.43 -6.56
N ILE A 463 16.71 8.01 -6.43
CA ILE A 463 16.51 9.47 -6.33
C ILE A 463 16.02 9.96 -4.95
N SER A 464 16.00 9.10 -3.93
CA SER A 464 15.57 9.47 -2.58
C SER A 464 16.19 8.55 -1.53
N GLU A 465 16.81 9.12 -0.50
CA GLU A 465 17.44 8.32 0.55
C GLU A 465 16.40 7.56 1.39
N PRO A 466 16.74 6.36 1.91
CA PRO A 466 15.92 5.67 2.92
C PRO A 466 15.71 6.54 4.17
N GLU A 467 14.55 6.39 4.81
CA GLU A 467 14.20 7.14 6.02
C GLU A 467 13.88 6.20 7.19
N THR A 468 14.37 6.49 8.40
CA THR A 468 13.94 5.78 9.61
C THR A 468 12.86 6.55 10.35
N VAL A 469 11.69 5.94 10.52
CA VAL A 469 10.54 6.53 11.21
C VAL A 469 10.29 5.80 12.52
N VAL A 470 10.16 6.55 13.62
CA VAL A 470 9.72 6.03 14.93
C VAL A 470 8.34 6.58 15.23
N THR A 471 7.36 5.70 15.42
CA THR A 471 6.00 6.11 15.75
C THR A 471 5.87 6.46 17.23
N PRO A 472 4.90 7.31 17.60
CA PRO A 472 4.50 7.49 18.99
C PRO A 472 4.02 6.16 19.60
N PHE A 473 4.05 6.05 20.92
CA PHE A 473 3.45 4.89 21.59
C PHE A 473 1.93 4.88 21.41
N SER A 474 1.39 3.68 21.25
CA SER A 474 -0.04 3.38 21.32
C SER A 474 -0.65 3.90 22.62
N GLU A 475 -1.98 4.00 22.64
CA GLU A 475 -2.71 4.06 23.91
C GLU A 475 -2.38 2.85 24.79
N ALA A 476 -2.57 3.03 26.10
CA ALA A 476 -2.30 1.98 27.07
C ALA A 476 -3.33 0.84 26.94
N SER A 477 -2.86 -0.39 27.09
CA SER A 477 -3.70 -1.58 27.20
C SER A 477 -4.69 -1.47 28.36
N VAL A 478 -5.64 -2.39 28.45
CA VAL A 478 -6.33 -2.62 29.74
C VAL A 478 -5.35 -3.13 30.80
N ALA A 479 -5.73 -3.02 32.08
CA ALA A 479 -4.93 -3.51 33.19
C ALA A 479 -4.66 -5.02 33.07
N VAL A 480 -3.39 -5.42 33.09
CA VAL A 480 -2.94 -6.81 33.05
C VAL A 480 -2.40 -7.20 34.41
N LYS A 481 -2.91 -8.30 34.94
CA LYS A 481 -2.60 -8.80 36.28
C LYS A 481 -1.79 -10.08 36.23
N VAL A 482 -0.63 -10.06 36.85
CA VAL A 482 0.24 -11.22 37.00
C VAL A 482 0.24 -11.72 38.44
N ASP A 483 -0.26 -12.95 38.64
CA ASP A 483 -0.27 -13.61 39.93
C ASP A 483 0.26 -15.05 39.87
N ARG A 484 1.39 -15.26 40.56
CA ARG A 484 2.07 -16.56 40.72
C ARG A 484 1.93 -17.11 42.14
N THR A 485 1.30 -16.36 43.05
CA THR A 485 1.19 -16.71 44.45
C THR A 485 -0.15 -17.40 44.69
N GLY A 486 -0.12 -18.59 45.27
CA GLY A 486 -1.36 -19.27 45.64
C GLY A 486 -2.01 -18.70 46.90
N PRO A 487 -3.20 -19.18 47.25
CA PRO A 487 -3.90 -18.71 48.43
C PRO A 487 -3.09 -18.97 49.70
N ALA A 488 -3.31 -18.17 50.75
CA ALA A 488 -2.64 -18.41 52.02
C ALA A 488 -2.95 -19.81 52.58
N LYS A 489 -2.04 -20.35 53.39
CA LYS A 489 -2.14 -21.70 53.96
C LYS A 489 -3.53 -21.92 54.60
N PRO A 490 -4.32 -22.93 54.15
CA PRO A 490 -5.66 -23.13 54.64
C PRO A 490 -5.64 -23.58 56.11
N LYS A 491 -6.70 -23.24 56.86
CA LYS A 491 -6.84 -23.63 58.27
C LYS A 491 -7.60 -24.94 58.37
N ILE A 492 -6.99 -25.96 59.00
CA ILE A 492 -7.66 -27.22 59.33
C ILE A 492 -8.28 -27.08 60.72
N VAL A 493 -9.60 -27.18 60.80
CA VAL A 493 -10.38 -27.14 62.05
C VAL A 493 -10.85 -28.55 62.37
N ILE A 494 -10.34 -29.10 63.48
CA ILE A 494 -10.70 -30.44 63.96
C ILE A 494 -11.67 -30.28 65.14
N LYS A 495 -12.86 -30.89 65.03
CA LYS A 495 -13.86 -30.94 66.09
C LYS A 495 -14.16 -32.39 66.46
N GLY A 496 -14.00 -32.73 67.73
CA GLY A 496 -14.26 -34.06 68.28
C GLY A 496 -13.89 -34.10 69.76
N ARG A 497 -14.38 -35.11 70.49
CA ARG A 497 -14.10 -35.28 71.93
C ARG A 497 -12.63 -35.64 72.12
N LYS A 498 -11.88 -34.83 72.87
CA LYS A 498 -10.46 -35.08 73.21
C LYS A 498 -10.34 -35.79 74.55
N VAL A 499 -9.44 -36.78 74.64
CA VAL A 499 -9.07 -37.53 75.86
C VAL A 499 -7.57 -37.80 75.81
N LYS A 500 -6.81 -37.35 76.82
CA LYS A 500 -5.35 -37.59 76.97
C LYS A 500 -4.56 -37.40 75.65
N GLY A 501 -4.76 -36.26 74.97
CA GLY A 501 -4.06 -35.92 73.72
C GLY A 501 -4.49 -36.67 72.46
N SER A 502 -5.54 -37.50 72.52
CA SER A 502 -6.16 -38.20 71.38
C SER A 502 -7.65 -37.88 71.28
N TYR A 503 -8.28 -38.18 70.15
CA TYR A 503 -9.72 -38.04 69.96
C TYR A 503 -10.45 -39.37 70.22
N LYS A 504 -11.70 -39.31 70.64
CA LYS A 504 -12.59 -40.47 70.84
C LYS A 504 -13.82 -40.37 69.94
N GLY A 505 -14.18 -41.46 69.28
CA GLY A 505 -15.37 -41.54 68.41
C GLY A 505 -15.21 -40.82 67.06
N LYS A 506 -16.25 -40.08 66.63
CA LYS A 506 -16.28 -39.39 65.33
C LYS A 506 -15.54 -38.05 65.41
N VAL A 507 -14.58 -37.82 64.51
CA VAL A 507 -13.86 -36.55 64.40
C VAL A 507 -14.26 -35.85 63.11
N ARG A 508 -14.79 -34.63 63.20
CA ARG A 508 -15.10 -33.77 62.05
C ARG A 508 -13.89 -32.90 61.72
N VAL A 509 -13.51 -32.88 60.45
CA VAL A 509 -12.43 -32.07 59.92
C VAL A 509 -13.01 -31.12 58.88
N LYS A 510 -12.97 -29.83 59.19
CA LYS A 510 -13.37 -28.74 58.28
C LYS A 510 -12.11 -28.03 57.79
N VAL A 511 -12.01 -27.82 56.49
CA VAL A 511 -10.99 -26.95 55.91
C VAL A 511 -11.61 -25.57 55.70
N VAL A 512 -10.90 -24.53 56.11
CA VAL A 512 -11.23 -23.14 55.80
C VAL A 512 -10.15 -22.63 54.85
N GLY A 513 -10.54 -22.39 53.59
CA GLY A 513 -9.68 -21.72 52.62
C GLY A 513 -9.43 -20.27 53.04
N LYS A 514 -8.22 -19.77 52.81
CA LYS A 514 -7.88 -18.37 53.02
C LYS A 514 -7.74 -17.68 51.67
N PRO A 515 -7.96 -16.35 51.58
CA PRO A 515 -7.69 -15.61 50.36
C PRO A 515 -6.18 -15.60 50.04
N ASP A 516 -5.87 -15.16 48.85
CA ASP A 516 -4.52 -14.85 48.41
C ASP A 516 -3.93 -13.71 49.24
N PRO A 517 -2.61 -13.76 49.53
CA PRO A 517 -1.94 -12.59 50.04
C PRO A 517 -2.07 -11.43 49.03
N LYS A 518 -1.90 -10.20 49.52
CA LYS A 518 -1.76 -9.05 48.62
C LYS A 518 -0.54 -9.27 47.72
N LEU A 519 -0.65 -8.84 46.47
CA LEU A 519 0.46 -8.79 45.52
C LEU A 519 1.47 -7.70 45.94
N PRO A 520 2.68 -7.67 45.34
CA PRO A 520 3.69 -6.66 45.69
C PRO A 520 3.20 -5.21 45.56
N ASP A 521 2.25 -4.97 44.67
CA ASP A 521 1.57 -3.68 44.46
C ASP A 521 0.45 -3.37 45.46
N GLY A 522 0.22 -4.24 46.45
CA GLY A 522 -0.85 -4.10 47.44
C GLY A 522 -2.24 -4.50 46.94
N THR A 523 -2.40 -4.84 45.66
CA THR A 523 -3.67 -5.31 45.10
C THR A 523 -4.00 -6.73 45.57
N ALA A 524 -5.27 -7.12 45.49
CA ALA A 524 -5.67 -8.50 45.81
C ALA A 524 -5.04 -9.48 44.81
N GLY A 525 -4.76 -10.74 45.20
CA GLY A 525 -4.40 -11.81 44.26
C GLY A 525 -5.58 -12.26 43.37
N ALA A 526 -5.42 -13.37 42.66
CA ALA A 526 -6.43 -13.95 41.76
C ALA A 526 -7.72 -14.39 42.48
N GLY A 527 -7.64 -14.62 43.79
CA GLY A 527 -8.75 -14.99 44.64
C GLY A 527 -8.90 -16.50 44.76
N LEU A 528 -9.21 -16.97 45.97
CA LEU A 528 -9.46 -18.37 46.28
C LEU A 528 -10.53 -18.97 45.36
N ASN A 529 -10.19 -20.05 44.67
CA ASN A 529 -11.16 -20.89 44.01
C ASN A 529 -11.90 -21.71 45.09
N LYS A 530 -13.13 -21.30 45.42
CA LYS A 530 -13.95 -21.95 46.45
C LYS A 530 -14.16 -23.45 46.16
N LYS A 531 -14.16 -23.88 44.89
CA LYS A 531 -14.27 -25.29 44.51
C LYS A 531 -13.04 -26.11 44.90
N SER A 532 -11.89 -25.48 45.14
CA SER A 532 -10.67 -26.15 45.59
C SER A 532 -10.66 -26.48 47.09
N VAL A 533 -11.59 -25.93 47.87
CA VAL A 533 -11.67 -26.18 49.33
C VAL A 533 -12.38 -27.51 49.57
N PRO A 534 -11.72 -28.52 50.19
CA PRO A 534 -12.36 -29.80 50.45
C PRO A 534 -13.61 -29.66 51.32
N LYS A 535 -14.66 -30.43 50.96
CA LYS A 535 -15.85 -30.59 51.80
C LYS A 535 -15.48 -31.17 53.18
N VAL A 536 -16.32 -30.92 54.17
CA VAL A 536 -16.12 -31.42 55.54
C VAL A 536 -16.02 -32.95 55.54
N ARG A 537 -14.97 -33.49 56.17
CA ARG A 537 -14.73 -34.93 56.27
C ARG A 537 -14.96 -35.42 57.69
N VAL A 538 -15.55 -36.61 57.85
CA VAL A 538 -15.67 -37.30 59.14
C VAL A 538 -14.71 -38.47 59.19
N ILE A 539 -13.81 -38.47 60.17
CA ILE A 539 -12.87 -39.58 60.42
C ILE A 539 -13.40 -40.41 61.58
N LYS A 540 -13.58 -41.72 61.32
CA LYS A 540 -14.05 -42.72 62.31
C LYS A 540 -13.02 -43.83 62.57
N ARG A 541 -12.03 -43.97 61.66
CA ARG A 541 -11.04 -45.05 61.72
C ARG A 541 -10.07 -44.81 62.87
N LYS A 542 -9.83 -45.86 63.65
CA LYS A 542 -8.86 -45.87 64.76
C LYS A 542 -7.44 -45.69 64.22
N GLY A 543 -6.56 -45.13 65.04
CA GLY A 543 -5.15 -44.91 64.70
C GLY A 543 -4.82 -43.48 64.27
N LYS A 544 -3.63 -43.31 63.68
CA LYS A 544 -3.08 -42.02 63.26
C LYS A 544 -3.47 -41.73 61.81
N THR A 545 -4.29 -40.71 61.59
CA THR A 545 -4.59 -40.18 60.25
C THR A 545 -3.85 -38.86 60.06
N VAL A 546 -3.06 -38.75 58.99
CA VAL A 546 -2.41 -37.50 58.59
C VAL A 546 -3.24 -36.84 57.50
N ILE A 547 -3.64 -35.60 57.73
CA ILE A 547 -4.43 -34.80 56.79
C ILE A 547 -3.48 -33.81 56.15
N LYS A 548 -3.37 -33.86 54.81
CA LYS A 548 -2.61 -32.90 54.00
C LYS A 548 -3.60 -32.23 53.06
N VAL A 549 -3.66 -30.90 53.07
CA VAL A 549 -4.59 -30.13 52.23
C VAL A 549 -3.86 -28.96 51.58
N GLN A 550 -4.14 -28.76 50.30
CA GLN A 550 -3.82 -27.55 49.55
C GLN A 550 -5.10 -27.02 48.91
N THR A 551 -5.26 -25.71 48.88
CA THR A 551 -6.30 -25.02 48.11
C THR A 551 -5.65 -24.34 46.90
N ARG A 552 -6.48 -23.85 45.98
CA ARG A 552 -6.04 -23.17 44.75
C ARG A 552 -6.76 -21.85 44.58
N ASP A 553 -6.13 -20.90 43.91
CA ASP A 553 -6.77 -19.68 43.42
C ASP A 553 -7.50 -19.93 42.08
N LYS A 554 -8.05 -18.87 41.49
CA LYS A 554 -8.69 -18.90 40.16
C LYS A 554 -7.73 -19.14 39.00
N LEU A 555 -6.42 -18.96 39.20
CA LEU A 555 -5.36 -19.23 38.19
C LEU A 555 -4.72 -20.62 38.35
N GLY A 556 -5.11 -21.38 39.37
CA GLY A 556 -4.61 -22.71 39.67
C GLY A 556 -3.34 -22.77 40.54
N ASN A 557 -2.82 -21.62 41.01
CA ASN A 557 -1.71 -21.53 41.95
C ASN A 557 -2.07 -22.25 43.25
N LYS A 558 -1.14 -23.02 43.81
CA LYS A 558 -1.39 -23.86 45.00
C LYS A 558 -1.00 -23.13 46.28
N SER A 559 -1.80 -23.27 47.32
CA SER A 559 -1.43 -22.85 48.67
C SER A 559 -0.29 -23.73 49.24
N PRO A 560 0.45 -23.26 50.27
CA PRO A 560 1.25 -24.15 51.10
C PRO A 560 0.43 -25.29 51.69
N VAL A 561 1.06 -26.45 51.92
CA VAL A 561 0.38 -27.63 52.47
C VAL A 561 0.02 -27.38 53.95
N ALA A 562 -1.27 -27.40 54.26
CA ALA A 562 -1.74 -27.52 55.65
C ALA A 562 -1.67 -28.99 56.07
N LYS A 563 -1.02 -29.26 57.21
CA LYS A 563 -0.88 -30.59 57.79
C LYS A 563 -1.53 -30.63 59.16
N ALA A 564 -2.33 -31.66 59.43
CA ALA A 564 -2.85 -31.94 60.76
C ALA A 564 -2.86 -33.45 61.02
N VAL A 565 -2.59 -33.84 62.27
CA VAL A 565 -2.60 -35.23 62.68
C VAL A 565 -3.80 -35.48 63.59
N VAL A 566 -4.66 -36.42 63.21
CA VAL A 566 -5.78 -36.89 64.00
C VAL A 566 -5.46 -38.28 64.52
N LYS A 567 -5.30 -38.41 65.84
CA LYS A 567 -5.15 -39.71 66.51
C LYS A 567 -6.47 -40.09 67.16
N ILE A 568 -7.11 -41.19 66.77
CA ILE A 568 -8.34 -41.69 67.40
C ILE A 568 -8.03 -42.93 68.24
N LYS A 569 -8.32 -42.84 69.55
CA LYS A 569 -8.19 -43.94 70.53
C LYS A 569 -9.58 -44.42 70.99
N ARG A 570 -9.61 -45.60 71.64
CA ARG A 570 -10.83 -46.24 72.17
C ARG A 570 -11.58 -45.35 73.17
#